data_AF-A0A8S2FLR3-F1
#
_entry.id   AF-A0A8S2FLR3-F1
#
_cell.length_a   1.000
_cell.length_b   1.000
_cell.length_c   1.000
_cell.angle_alpha   90.00
_cell.angle_beta   90.00
_cell.angle_gamma   90.00
#
_symmetry.space_group_name_H-M   'P 1'
#
loop_
_entity.id
_entity.type
_entity.pdbx_description
1 polymer ?
#
loop_
_entity_poly.entity_id
_entity_poly.type
_entity_poly.pdbx_seq_one_letter_code
_entity_poly.pdbx_strand_id
1 'polypeptide(L)'
;MAMRLLQTLYVTNPHMARLTIKRENFEFNKMSSLEIAIIGRSENFVGHACVQEVFDLIWTGDTPHKIKGKHFERMLVGAQTAFGQSTSSIQSKDQQQKWPICMTKMRSRLSRPRVKYQFHFVFYVAFLTLITYMVLFVKTSLLEINSESSLKTIGNTTIIIDNYNSRSRESQFSLLQTFISVWVFMFALEEFRQAKLFKTKDVGIIDTFLLYIDSSWNLLDTTCVVLYVTSVVLEIYNTKTALNAARAFLAIDVVLWYIRLLILLMIDRVVGPMLLMIKAMLSDMMTFFSIFFVFTTAYGVASFSLLKGGQPEFDLSIIRKIFHSAYWHVFGEINDMDEVK
;
A
#
# COMPACT_ATOMS: atom_id res chain seq x y z
N MET A 1 -33.88 -19.38 -5.74
CA MET A 1 -33.97 -20.66 -6.48
C MET A 1 -32.58 -21.27 -6.74
N ALA A 2 -31.66 -20.53 -7.39
CA ALA A 2 -30.30 -21.00 -7.69
C ALA A 2 -29.52 -21.53 -6.48
N MET A 3 -29.59 -20.86 -5.33
CA MET A 3 -28.96 -21.34 -4.08
C MET A 3 -29.50 -22.71 -3.64
N ARG A 4 -30.82 -22.94 -3.71
CA ARG A 4 -31.42 -24.22 -3.31
C ARG A 4 -30.96 -25.35 -4.24
N LEU A 5 -30.92 -25.08 -5.55
CA LEU A 5 -30.39 -26.03 -6.53
C LEU A 5 -28.91 -26.35 -6.28
N LEU A 6 -28.11 -25.34 -5.97
CA LEU A 6 -26.70 -25.53 -5.64
C LEU A 6 -26.52 -26.37 -4.36
N GLN A 7 -27.30 -26.10 -3.31
CA GLN A 7 -27.28 -26.88 -2.08
C GLN A 7 -27.65 -28.35 -2.36
N THR A 8 -28.70 -28.61 -3.15
CA THR A 8 -29.08 -29.98 -3.52
C THR A 8 -27.96 -30.67 -4.30
N LEU A 9 -27.38 -30.00 -5.31
CA LEU A 9 -26.27 -30.54 -6.10
C LEU A 9 -25.03 -30.84 -5.24
N TYR A 10 -24.73 -29.95 -4.28
CA TYR A 10 -23.60 -30.09 -3.39
C TYR A 10 -23.77 -31.28 -2.43
N VAL A 11 -24.97 -31.49 -1.90
CA VAL A 11 -25.30 -32.64 -1.05
C VAL A 11 -25.26 -33.95 -1.84
N THR A 12 -25.75 -33.97 -3.08
CA THR A 12 -25.75 -35.17 -3.93
C THR A 12 -24.35 -35.55 -4.41
N ASN A 13 -23.58 -34.60 -4.96
CA ASN A 13 -22.23 -34.84 -5.42
C ASN A 13 -21.39 -33.55 -5.38
N PRO A 14 -20.52 -33.37 -4.37
CA PRO A 14 -19.75 -32.15 -4.20
C PRO A 14 -18.68 -31.97 -5.29
N HIS A 15 -18.19 -33.06 -5.91
CA HIS A 15 -17.23 -32.94 -7.00
C HIS A 15 -17.88 -32.41 -8.28
N MET A 16 -19.03 -32.97 -8.67
CA MET A 16 -19.75 -32.51 -9.85
C MET A 16 -20.30 -31.09 -9.68
N ALA A 17 -20.76 -30.73 -8.47
CA ALA A 17 -21.20 -29.37 -8.17
C ALA A 17 -20.09 -28.33 -8.47
N ARG A 18 -18.84 -28.62 -8.07
CA ARG A 18 -17.69 -27.74 -8.33
C ARG A 18 -17.37 -27.58 -9.82
N LEU A 19 -17.44 -28.67 -10.58
CA LEU A 19 -17.23 -28.63 -12.03
C LEU A 19 -18.32 -27.84 -12.76
N THR A 20 -19.58 -28.01 -12.34
CA THR A 20 -20.72 -27.26 -12.89
C THR A 20 -20.56 -25.75 -12.68
N ILE A 21 -20.05 -25.33 -11.53
CA ILE A 21 -19.84 -23.89 -11.26
C ILE A 21 -18.81 -23.29 -12.22
N LYS A 22 -17.70 -24.01 -12.45
CA LYS A 22 -16.59 -23.60 -13.32
C LYS A 22 -16.88 -23.73 -14.82
N ARG A 23 -17.93 -24.46 -15.18
CA ARG A 23 -18.27 -24.73 -16.58
C ARG A 23 -18.67 -23.43 -17.29
N GLU A 24 -18.08 -23.21 -18.45
CA GLU A 24 -18.49 -22.16 -19.38
C GLU A 24 -19.78 -22.59 -20.09
N ASN A 25 -20.77 -21.70 -20.09
CA ASN A 25 -22.03 -21.94 -20.80
C ASN A 25 -22.04 -21.15 -22.11
N PHE A 26 -22.15 -21.86 -23.23
CA PHE A 26 -22.21 -21.23 -24.56
C PHE A 26 -23.43 -20.31 -24.72
N GLU A 27 -24.54 -20.62 -24.07
CA GLU A 27 -25.76 -19.78 -24.08
C GLU A 27 -25.56 -18.43 -23.40
N PHE A 28 -24.61 -18.33 -22.45
CA PHE A 28 -24.31 -17.11 -21.71
C PHE A 28 -22.98 -16.49 -22.14
N ASN A 29 -22.72 -16.43 -23.46
CA ASN A 29 -21.50 -15.82 -24.00
C ASN A 29 -20.20 -16.42 -23.41
N LYS A 30 -20.19 -17.75 -23.18
CA LYS A 30 -19.11 -18.50 -22.52
C LYS A 30 -18.80 -18.07 -21.07
N MET A 31 -19.68 -17.29 -20.43
CA MET A 31 -19.52 -16.97 -19.02
C MET A 31 -19.79 -18.21 -18.15
N SER A 32 -18.99 -18.35 -17.11
CA SER A 32 -19.24 -19.30 -16.04
C SER A 32 -20.39 -18.83 -15.15
N SER A 33 -21.07 -19.79 -14.52
CA SER A 33 -22.12 -19.46 -13.53
C SER A 33 -21.62 -18.59 -12.38
N LEU A 34 -20.32 -18.69 -12.05
CA LEU A 34 -19.66 -17.86 -11.05
C LEU A 34 -19.53 -16.39 -11.50
N GLU A 35 -19.11 -16.16 -12.74
CA GLU A 35 -18.98 -14.80 -13.31
C GLU A 35 -20.34 -14.09 -13.35
N ILE A 36 -21.40 -14.81 -13.75
CA ILE A 36 -22.76 -14.27 -13.76
C ILE A 36 -23.20 -13.88 -12.34
N ALA A 37 -22.91 -14.71 -11.34
CA ALA A 37 -23.26 -14.43 -9.95
C ALA A 37 -22.50 -13.21 -9.37
N ILE A 38 -21.25 -13.01 -9.79
CA ILE A 38 -20.43 -11.86 -9.39
C ILE A 38 -20.95 -10.58 -10.05
N ILE A 39 -21.25 -10.61 -11.35
CA ILE A 39 -21.85 -9.49 -12.08
C ILE A 39 -23.20 -9.10 -11.46
N GLY A 40 -24.01 -10.10 -11.09
CA GLY A 40 -25.28 -9.92 -10.41
C GLY A 40 -25.18 -9.57 -8.92
N ARG A 41 -23.97 -9.40 -8.36
CA ARG A 41 -23.70 -9.09 -6.94
C ARG A 41 -24.46 -9.99 -5.96
N SER A 42 -24.57 -11.28 -6.25
CA SER A 42 -25.31 -12.24 -5.42
C SER A 42 -24.47 -12.74 -4.24
N GLU A 43 -24.35 -11.94 -3.17
CA GLU A 43 -23.54 -12.24 -1.98
C GLU A 43 -23.89 -13.58 -1.36
N ASN A 44 -25.19 -13.88 -1.22
CA ASN A 44 -25.68 -15.11 -0.64
C ASN A 44 -25.30 -16.38 -1.45
N PHE A 45 -25.19 -16.26 -2.77
CA PHE A 45 -24.75 -17.37 -3.63
C PHE A 45 -23.24 -17.55 -3.54
N VAL A 46 -22.48 -16.45 -3.55
CA VAL A 46 -21.00 -16.46 -3.47
C VAL A 46 -20.52 -16.94 -2.10
N GLY A 47 -21.24 -16.62 -1.02
CA GLY A 47 -20.94 -17.07 0.34
C GLY A 47 -21.23 -18.56 0.61
N HIS A 48 -21.84 -19.27 -0.34
CA HIS A 48 -22.15 -20.70 -0.16
C HIS A 48 -20.88 -21.56 -0.09
N ALA A 49 -20.88 -22.58 0.79
CA ALA A 49 -19.71 -23.43 1.05
C ALA A 49 -19.08 -24.03 -0.22
N CYS A 50 -19.91 -24.53 -1.14
CA CYS A 50 -19.44 -25.08 -2.42
C CYS A 50 -18.62 -24.06 -3.25
N VAL A 51 -19.06 -22.79 -3.29
CA VAL A 51 -18.35 -21.73 -4.02
C VAL A 51 -17.05 -21.34 -3.29
N GLN A 52 -17.08 -21.29 -1.96
CA GLN A 52 -15.88 -21.03 -1.14
C GLN A 52 -14.81 -22.13 -1.31
N GLU A 53 -15.20 -23.41 -1.40
CA GLU A 53 -14.26 -24.50 -1.72
C GLU A 53 -13.67 -24.37 -3.13
N VAL A 54 -14.45 -23.89 -4.10
CA VAL A 54 -13.95 -23.61 -5.46
C VAL A 54 -12.89 -22.50 -5.42
N PHE A 55 -13.11 -21.42 -4.67
CA PHE A 55 -12.12 -20.36 -4.48
C PHE A 55 -10.87 -20.88 -3.76
N ASP A 56 -11.01 -21.67 -2.70
CA ASP A 56 -9.89 -22.27 -1.99
C ASP A 56 -9.06 -23.18 -2.92
N LEU A 57 -9.71 -23.93 -3.82
CA LEU A 57 -9.03 -24.77 -4.82
C LEU A 57 -8.29 -23.92 -5.87
N ILE A 58 -8.91 -22.84 -6.36
CA ILE A 58 -8.25 -21.89 -7.28
C ILE A 58 -7.05 -21.23 -6.59
N TRP A 59 -7.18 -20.89 -5.31
CA TRP A 59 -6.15 -20.24 -4.50
C TRP A 59 -4.95 -21.15 -4.21
N THR A 60 -5.21 -22.40 -3.83
CA THR A 60 -4.18 -23.38 -3.45
C THR A 60 -3.58 -24.14 -4.64
N GLY A 61 -4.33 -24.25 -5.74
CA GLY A 61 -4.04 -25.16 -6.86
C GLY A 61 -4.29 -26.63 -6.47
N ASP A 62 -4.12 -27.56 -7.42
CA ASP A 62 -4.33 -28.99 -7.21
C ASP A 62 -3.32 -29.59 -6.21
N THR A 63 -3.58 -29.39 -4.93
CA THR A 63 -2.95 -30.12 -3.83
C THR A 63 -4.03 -30.79 -2.99
N PRO A 64 -3.88 -32.07 -2.65
CA PRO A 64 -4.83 -32.74 -1.78
C PRO A 64 -4.87 -32.01 -0.42
N HIS A 65 -6.09 -31.67 0.03
CA HIS A 65 -6.46 -30.82 1.17
C HIS A 65 -5.94 -31.24 2.58
N LYS A 66 -4.93 -32.10 2.69
CA LYS A 66 -4.50 -32.70 3.97
C LYS A 66 -3.03 -32.44 4.28
N ILE A 67 -2.59 -31.19 4.40
CA ILE A 67 -1.32 -30.91 5.11
C ILE A 67 -1.47 -29.64 5.95
N LYS A 68 -1.80 -29.82 7.24
CA LYS A 68 -1.83 -28.75 8.24
C LYS A 68 -0.41 -28.31 8.61
N GLY A 69 -0.18 -27.00 8.61
CA GLY A 69 0.57 -26.35 9.71
C GLY A 69 2.04 -25.99 9.55
N LYS A 70 2.80 -26.41 8.52
CA LYS A 70 4.25 -26.07 8.42
C LYS A 70 4.72 -25.60 7.04
N HIS A 71 3.88 -24.91 6.28
CA HIS A 71 4.21 -24.51 4.90
C HIS A 71 5.09 -23.26 4.81
N PHE A 72 4.93 -22.26 5.69
CA PHE A 72 5.70 -21.01 5.59
C PHE A 72 7.19 -21.23 5.92
N GLU A 73 7.48 -21.92 7.04
CA GLU A 73 8.86 -22.28 7.41
C GLU A 73 9.52 -23.19 6.36
N ARG A 74 8.81 -24.20 5.84
CA ARG A 74 9.35 -25.07 4.78
C ARG A 74 9.47 -24.41 3.42
N MET A 75 8.75 -23.31 3.15
CA MET A 75 8.88 -22.55 1.90
C MET A 75 10.07 -21.58 1.96
N LEU A 76 10.31 -20.94 3.10
CA LEU A 76 11.52 -20.13 3.36
C LEU A 76 12.77 -21.01 3.36
N VAL A 77 12.73 -22.13 4.10
CA VAL A 77 13.82 -23.14 4.11
C VAL A 77 13.95 -23.83 2.75
N GLY A 78 12.85 -24.05 2.03
CA GLY A 78 12.83 -24.60 0.67
C GLY A 78 13.46 -23.70 -0.38
N ALA A 79 13.28 -22.38 -0.26
CA ALA A 79 13.92 -21.39 -1.12
C ALA A 79 15.44 -21.27 -0.82
N GLN A 80 15.83 -21.38 0.46
CA GLN A 80 17.23 -21.41 0.88
C GLN A 80 17.94 -22.72 0.44
N THR A 81 17.27 -23.87 0.54
CA THR A 81 17.84 -25.17 0.14
C THR A 81 17.88 -25.37 -1.38
N ALA A 82 17.04 -24.70 -2.15
CA ALA A 82 17.10 -24.71 -3.62
C ALA A 82 18.32 -23.97 -4.18
N PHE A 83 18.90 -23.03 -3.43
CA PHE A 83 20.14 -22.33 -3.79
C PHE A 83 21.40 -22.97 -3.16
N GLY A 84 21.25 -23.83 -2.15
CA GLY A 84 22.35 -24.28 -1.28
C GLY A 84 22.79 -25.75 -1.36
N GLN A 85 22.25 -26.58 -2.26
CA GLN A 85 22.70 -27.98 -2.42
C GLN A 85 23.26 -28.26 -3.81
N SER A 86 24.44 -27.71 -4.06
CA SER A 86 25.42 -28.24 -5.01
C SER A 86 26.59 -28.79 -4.20
N THR A 87 26.47 -30.04 -3.74
CA THR A 87 27.50 -31.00 -3.24
C THR A 87 26.77 -31.88 -2.21
N SER A 88 26.56 -33.18 -2.35
CA SER A 88 27.45 -34.23 -2.84
C SER A 88 26.66 -35.53 -3.07
N SER A 89 27.19 -36.36 -3.98
CA SER A 89 27.02 -37.81 -4.09
C SER A 89 25.61 -38.41 -4.16
N ILE A 90 25.04 -38.47 -5.36
CA ILE A 90 24.37 -39.69 -5.84
C ILE A 90 24.82 -39.95 -7.28
N GLN A 91 25.41 -41.13 -7.44
CA GLN A 91 25.99 -41.67 -8.66
C GLN A 91 24.91 -41.85 -9.75
N SER A 92 25.30 -41.45 -10.95
CA SER A 92 24.50 -41.25 -12.16
C SER A 92 24.01 -42.53 -12.82
N LYS A 93 22.76 -42.50 -13.31
CA LYS A 93 22.33 -42.87 -14.68
C LYS A 93 20.93 -42.28 -14.90
N ASP A 94 20.88 -41.08 -15.47
CA ASP A 94 19.72 -40.35 -16.06
C ASP A 94 19.90 -38.83 -15.91
N GLN A 95 21.00 -38.29 -16.45
CA GLN A 95 21.45 -36.92 -16.17
C GLN A 95 21.32 -35.95 -17.37
N GLN A 96 20.83 -36.40 -18.52
CA GLN A 96 20.63 -35.53 -19.70
C GLN A 96 19.22 -34.95 -19.87
N GLN A 97 18.23 -35.36 -19.04
CA GLN A 97 16.83 -34.90 -19.16
C GLN A 97 16.23 -34.35 -17.84
N LYS A 98 17.03 -33.95 -16.85
CA LYS A 98 16.51 -33.47 -15.54
C LYS A 98 16.31 -31.95 -15.43
N TRP A 99 17.08 -31.17 -16.18
CA TRP A 99 17.04 -29.70 -16.13
C TRP A 99 15.70 -29.08 -16.57
N PRO A 100 15.01 -29.54 -17.65
CA PRO A 100 13.71 -28.98 -18.02
C PRO A 100 12.58 -29.39 -17.05
N ILE A 101 12.70 -30.55 -16.38
CA ILE A 101 11.67 -31.10 -15.48
C ILE A 101 11.68 -30.37 -14.12
N CYS A 102 12.85 -30.02 -13.59
CA CYS A 102 12.95 -29.25 -12.35
C CYS A 102 12.43 -27.82 -12.52
N MET A 103 12.82 -27.13 -13.60
CA MET A 103 12.36 -25.77 -13.89
C MET A 103 10.86 -25.71 -14.16
N THR A 104 10.29 -26.69 -14.85
CA THR A 104 8.83 -26.77 -15.06
C THR A 104 8.09 -27.06 -13.75
N LYS A 105 8.61 -27.91 -12.87
CA LYS A 105 8.04 -28.18 -11.55
C LYS A 105 8.16 -26.98 -10.59
N MET A 106 9.24 -26.21 -10.69
CA MET A 106 9.41 -24.97 -9.94
C MET A 106 8.48 -23.88 -10.47
N ARG A 107 8.40 -23.71 -11.80
CA ARG A 107 7.47 -22.78 -12.47
C ARG A 107 6.01 -23.10 -12.14
N SER A 108 5.62 -24.37 -12.06
CA SER A 108 4.25 -24.77 -11.67
C SER A 108 3.94 -24.60 -10.18
N ARG A 109 4.97 -24.51 -9.32
CA ARG A 109 4.79 -24.08 -7.93
C ARG A 109 4.68 -22.56 -7.79
N LEU A 110 5.54 -21.81 -8.50
CA LEU A 110 5.55 -20.33 -8.51
C LEU A 110 4.34 -19.73 -9.26
N SER A 111 3.73 -20.46 -10.19
CA SER A 111 2.53 -19.99 -10.89
C SER A 111 1.30 -19.88 -9.99
N ARG A 112 1.31 -20.52 -8.82
CA ARG A 112 0.17 -20.59 -7.90
C ARG A 112 -0.12 -19.25 -7.23
N PRO A 113 -1.39 -18.81 -7.15
CA PRO A 113 -1.76 -17.53 -6.56
C PRO A 113 -1.27 -17.34 -5.12
N ARG A 114 -1.45 -18.35 -4.26
CA ARG A 114 -1.01 -18.29 -2.86
C ARG A 114 0.49 -18.04 -2.71
N VAL A 115 1.32 -18.70 -3.52
CA VAL A 115 2.78 -18.56 -3.46
C VAL A 115 3.19 -17.18 -3.95
N LYS A 116 2.61 -16.70 -5.05
CA LYS A 116 2.82 -15.33 -5.54
C LYS A 116 2.49 -14.30 -4.47
N TYR A 117 1.31 -14.41 -3.85
CA TYR A 117 0.89 -13.49 -2.78
C TYR A 117 1.89 -13.46 -1.63
N GLN A 118 2.36 -14.61 -1.15
CA GLN A 118 3.35 -14.66 -0.06
C GLN A 118 4.67 -14.00 -0.45
N PHE A 119 5.15 -14.21 -1.68
CA PHE A 119 6.32 -13.48 -2.18
C PHE A 119 6.04 -11.98 -2.25
N HIS A 120 4.92 -11.55 -2.85
CA HIS A 120 4.54 -10.14 -2.91
C HIS A 120 4.48 -9.51 -1.52
N PHE A 121 3.90 -10.19 -0.53
CA PHE A 121 3.81 -9.70 0.83
C PHE A 121 5.19 -9.51 1.47
N VAL A 122 6.07 -10.51 1.39
CA VAL A 122 7.43 -10.43 1.96
C VAL A 122 8.25 -9.33 1.27
N PHE A 123 8.20 -9.27 -0.06
CA PHE A 123 8.89 -8.25 -0.85
C PHE A 123 8.36 -6.84 -0.56
N TYR A 124 7.05 -6.71 -0.36
CA TYR A 124 6.43 -5.44 -0.02
C TYR A 124 6.81 -4.96 1.39
N VAL A 125 6.84 -5.85 2.38
CA VAL A 125 7.33 -5.51 3.73
C VAL A 125 8.81 -5.11 3.68
N ALA A 126 9.64 -5.80 2.90
CA ALA A 126 11.04 -5.39 2.70
C ALA A 126 11.18 -4.03 2.01
N PHE A 127 10.31 -3.72 1.04
CA PHE A 127 10.25 -2.39 0.45
C PHE A 127 9.88 -1.32 1.47
N LEU A 128 8.88 -1.57 2.33
CA LEU A 128 8.49 -0.65 3.41
C LEU A 128 9.62 -0.39 4.40
N THR A 129 10.39 -1.41 4.78
CA THR A 129 11.53 -1.21 5.67
C THR A 129 12.65 -0.42 4.99
N LEU A 130 12.91 -0.68 3.70
CA LEU A 130 13.91 0.06 2.92
C LEU A 130 13.54 1.53 2.71
N ILE A 131 12.29 1.83 2.35
CA ILE A 131 11.85 3.22 2.16
C ILE A 131 11.85 3.98 3.48
N THR A 132 11.39 3.37 4.58
CA THR A 132 11.44 3.98 5.91
C THR A 132 12.87 4.25 6.37
N TYR A 133 13.79 3.29 6.16
CA TYR A 133 15.22 3.49 6.43
C TYR A 133 15.80 4.65 5.61
N MET A 134 15.44 4.75 4.33
CA MET A 134 15.91 5.79 3.43
C MET A 134 15.44 7.20 3.87
N VAL A 135 14.16 7.33 4.24
CA VAL A 135 13.60 8.61 4.69
C VAL A 135 14.25 9.04 6.01
N LEU A 136 14.33 8.14 7.00
CA LEU A 136 14.77 8.49 8.34
C LEU A 136 16.27 8.72 8.45
N PHE A 137 17.11 7.86 7.86
CA PHE A 137 18.56 7.90 8.07
C PHE A 137 19.30 8.61 6.94
N VAL A 138 18.94 8.35 5.69
CA VAL A 138 19.69 8.88 4.54
C VAL A 138 19.27 10.31 4.24
N LYS A 139 17.96 10.58 4.10
CA LYS A 139 17.53 11.95 3.80
C LYS A 139 17.74 12.88 4.98
N THR A 140 17.37 12.52 6.21
CA THR A 140 17.55 13.41 7.38
C THR A 140 18.98 13.91 7.52
N SER A 141 19.97 13.02 7.51
CA SER A 141 21.40 13.37 7.63
C SER A 141 21.89 14.32 6.53
N LEU A 142 21.40 14.18 5.29
CA LEU A 142 21.77 15.07 4.20
C LEU A 142 21.27 16.52 4.36
N LEU A 143 20.20 16.78 5.13
CA LEU A 143 19.78 18.18 5.38
C LEU A 143 20.58 18.82 6.50
N GLU A 144 20.90 18.08 7.56
CA GLU A 144 21.68 18.62 8.68
C GLU A 144 23.00 19.21 8.19
N ILE A 145 23.69 18.49 7.31
CA ILE A 145 24.93 18.95 6.65
C ILE A 145 24.70 20.23 5.82
N ASN A 146 23.58 20.34 5.11
CA ASN A 146 23.26 21.53 4.29
C ASN A 146 22.86 22.73 5.16
N SER A 147 22.23 22.51 6.31
CA SER A 147 21.84 23.59 7.24
C SER A 147 23.04 24.22 7.96
N GLU A 148 24.13 23.47 8.15
CA GLU A 148 25.37 23.97 8.78
C GLU A 148 26.28 24.78 7.84
N SER A 149 25.88 25.00 6.57
CA SER A 149 26.69 25.76 5.62
C SER A 149 26.65 27.29 5.88
N SER A 150 27.51 27.71 6.81
CA SER A 150 28.28 28.97 6.88
C SER A 150 27.53 30.32 6.91
N LEU A 151 27.18 30.78 8.11
CA LEU A 151 27.21 32.21 8.43
C LEU A 151 28.68 32.69 8.36
N LYS A 152 29.09 33.32 7.26
CA LYS A 152 30.38 34.04 7.19
C LYS A 152 30.15 35.50 7.58
N THR A 153 30.48 35.83 8.81
CA THR A 153 30.52 37.21 9.30
C THR A 153 31.79 37.88 8.79
N ILE A 154 31.68 38.79 7.83
CA ILE A 154 32.76 39.71 7.43
C ILE A 154 32.32 41.11 7.88
N GLY A 155 32.81 41.57 9.04
CA GLY A 155 32.39 42.84 9.64
C GLY A 155 30.99 42.82 10.26
N ASN A 156 30.31 43.96 10.30
CA ASN A 156 28.96 44.11 10.91
C ASN A 156 27.81 43.66 9.99
N THR A 157 28.11 43.02 8.86
CA THR A 157 27.11 42.59 7.88
C THR A 157 27.17 41.07 7.76
N THR A 158 26.12 40.39 8.20
CA THR A 158 25.94 38.96 8.00
C THR A 158 25.44 38.73 6.57
N ILE A 159 26.34 38.28 5.69
CA ILE A 159 25.96 37.83 4.35
C ILE A 159 25.68 36.33 4.45
N ILE A 160 24.42 35.94 4.24
CA ILE A 160 24.06 34.53 4.06
C ILE A 160 24.61 34.12 2.69
N ILE A 161 25.81 33.55 2.67
CA ILE A 161 26.33 32.87 1.50
C ILE A 161 25.72 31.48 1.54
N ASP A 162 24.55 31.32 0.92
CA ASP A 162 24.06 30.00 0.52
C ASP A 162 25.02 29.50 -0.57
N ASN A 163 26.20 29.04 -0.15
CA ASN A 163 27.06 28.19 -0.96
C ASN A 163 26.30 26.87 -1.08
N TYR A 164 25.33 26.85 -2.00
CA TYR A 164 24.73 25.63 -2.49
C TYR A 164 25.82 24.86 -3.23
N ASN A 165 26.70 24.26 -2.43
CA ASN A 165 27.97 23.76 -2.88
C ASN A 165 27.65 22.65 -3.86
N SER A 166 27.91 22.93 -5.13
CA SER A 166 27.82 22.02 -6.28
C SER A 166 28.71 20.77 -6.15
N ARG A 167 29.35 20.58 -4.99
CA ARG A 167 30.33 19.54 -4.65
C ARG A 167 29.73 18.32 -3.95
N SER A 168 28.46 18.34 -3.53
CA SER A 168 27.73 17.15 -3.06
C SER A 168 27.13 16.31 -4.21
N ARG A 169 27.52 16.62 -5.45
CA ARG A 169 26.94 16.10 -6.69
C ARG A 169 27.34 14.65 -7.02
N GLU A 170 28.26 14.03 -6.30
CA GLU A 170 28.78 12.69 -6.65
C GLU A 170 28.48 11.57 -5.63
N SER A 171 27.95 11.84 -4.44
CA SER A 171 27.69 10.79 -3.43
C SER A 171 26.22 10.54 -3.09
N GLN A 172 25.26 11.21 -3.74
CA GLN A 172 23.85 11.20 -3.31
C GLN A 172 22.92 10.25 -4.06
N PHE A 173 23.33 9.63 -5.17
CA PHE A 173 22.64 8.42 -5.64
C PHE A 173 23.13 7.22 -4.83
N SER A 174 22.72 7.17 -3.57
CA SER A 174 22.84 5.93 -2.81
C SER A 174 22.17 4.83 -3.64
N LEU A 175 22.85 3.70 -3.81
CA LEU A 175 22.30 2.53 -4.53
C LEU A 175 20.87 2.21 -4.08
N LEU A 176 20.58 2.50 -2.81
CA LEU A 176 19.25 2.40 -2.21
C LEU A 176 18.20 3.31 -2.87
N GLN A 177 18.50 4.58 -3.13
CA GLN A 177 17.57 5.51 -3.77
C GLN A 177 17.22 5.05 -5.19
N THR A 178 18.22 4.62 -5.95
CA THR A 178 18.02 4.07 -7.29
C THR A 178 17.19 2.79 -7.24
N PHE A 179 17.46 1.90 -6.28
CA PHE A 179 16.68 0.67 -6.09
C PHE A 179 15.21 0.96 -5.77
N ILE A 180 14.93 1.89 -4.85
CA ILE A 180 13.56 2.32 -4.51
C ILE A 180 12.89 2.96 -5.74
N SER A 181 13.61 3.79 -6.50
CA SER A 181 13.09 4.41 -7.71
C SER A 181 12.69 3.37 -8.76
N VAL A 182 13.55 2.37 -8.98
CA VAL A 182 13.25 1.23 -9.87
C VAL A 182 12.06 0.44 -9.35
N TRP A 183 11.95 0.22 -8.04
CA TRP A 183 10.81 -0.48 -7.45
C TRP A 183 9.49 0.26 -7.70
N VAL A 184 9.43 1.56 -7.39
CA VAL A 184 8.23 2.38 -7.59
C VAL A 184 7.90 2.47 -9.09
N PHE A 185 8.90 2.52 -9.96
CA PHE A 185 8.69 2.47 -11.40
C PHE A 185 8.10 1.13 -11.86
N MET A 186 8.63 0.00 -11.39
CA MET A 186 8.07 -1.33 -11.68
C MET A 186 6.65 -1.48 -11.15
N PHE A 187 6.39 -0.90 -9.99
CA PHE A 187 5.07 -0.83 -9.40
C PHE A 187 4.09 -0.02 -10.30
N ALA A 188 4.50 1.16 -10.78
CA ALA A 188 3.70 1.97 -11.68
C ALA A 188 3.41 1.25 -13.02
N LEU A 189 4.36 0.48 -13.55
CA LEU A 189 4.16 -0.35 -14.73
C LEU A 189 3.12 -1.45 -14.51
N GLU A 190 3.10 -2.04 -13.31
CA GLU A 190 2.09 -3.05 -12.97
C GLU A 190 0.69 -2.44 -12.88
N GLU A 191 0.54 -1.24 -12.31
CA GLU A 191 -0.74 -0.53 -12.30
C GLU A 191 -1.18 -0.12 -13.72
N PHE A 192 -0.24 0.31 -14.56
CA PHE A 192 -0.54 0.58 -15.96
C PHE A 192 -0.96 -0.68 -16.73
N ARG A 193 -0.35 -1.84 -16.44
CA ARG A 193 -0.75 -3.13 -17.00
C ARG A 193 -2.16 -3.52 -16.56
N GLN A 194 -2.50 -3.28 -15.29
CA GLN A 194 -3.84 -3.52 -14.76
C GLN A 194 -4.87 -2.61 -15.41
N ALA A 195 -4.60 -1.31 -15.52
CA ALA A 195 -5.48 -0.34 -16.19
C ALA A 195 -5.79 -0.75 -17.66
N LYS A 196 -4.79 -1.27 -18.39
CA LYS A 196 -5.00 -1.80 -19.74
C LYS A 196 -5.86 -3.07 -19.78
N LEU A 197 -5.78 -3.92 -18.77
CA LEU A 197 -6.56 -5.16 -18.72
C LEU A 197 -8.05 -4.88 -18.47
N PHE A 198 -8.37 -3.79 -17.77
CA PHE A 198 -9.74 -3.29 -17.60
C PHE A 198 -10.34 -2.68 -18.87
N LYS A 199 -9.57 -2.56 -19.96
CA LYS A 199 -10.05 -1.97 -21.21
C LYS A 199 -11.20 -2.80 -21.79
N THR A 200 -12.40 -2.24 -21.70
CA THR A 200 -13.56 -2.69 -22.47
C THR A 200 -13.33 -2.29 -23.93
N LYS A 201 -13.76 -3.12 -24.89
CA LYS A 201 -13.31 -3.09 -26.29
C LYS A 201 -13.46 -1.74 -27.03
N ASP A 202 -14.28 -0.79 -26.54
CA ASP A 202 -14.67 0.40 -27.29
C ASP A 202 -14.41 1.76 -26.61
N VAL A 203 -13.58 1.84 -25.55
CA VAL A 203 -13.28 3.10 -24.84
C VAL A 203 -11.89 3.67 -25.15
N GLY A 204 -11.78 5.01 -25.19
CA GLY A 204 -10.53 5.74 -25.32
C GLY A 204 -9.57 5.49 -24.15
N ILE A 205 -8.27 5.76 -24.34
CA ILE A 205 -7.25 5.53 -23.30
C ILE A 205 -7.51 6.38 -22.05
N ILE A 206 -7.95 7.63 -22.25
CA ILE A 206 -8.26 8.57 -21.17
C ILE A 206 -9.50 8.12 -20.39
N ASP A 207 -10.57 7.74 -21.08
CA ASP A 207 -11.80 7.26 -20.44
C ASP A 207 -11.55 5.96 -19.66
N THR A 208 -10.68 5.10 -20.19
CA THR A 208 -10.23 3.88 -19.49
C THR A 208 -9.49 4.22 -18.19
N PHE A 209 -8.65 5.25 -18.21
CA PHE A 209 -7.92 5.69 -17.02
C PHE A 209 -8.83 6.36 -15.98
N LEU A 210 -9.78 7.18 -16.42
CA LEU A 210 -10.80 7.76 -15.54
C LEU A 210 -11.67 6.69 -14.87
N LEU A 211 -12.08 5.67 -15.64
CA LEU A 211 -12.78 4.51 -15.08
C LEU A 211 -11.93 3.72 -14.08
N TYR A 212 -10.62 3.62 -14.33
CA TYR A 212 -9.70 2.96 -13.40
C TYR A 212 -9.57 3.72 -12.06
N ILE A 213 -9.49 5.06 -12.11
CA ILE A 213 -9.38 5.93 -10.92
C ILE A 213 -10.68 5.98 -10.10
N ASP A 214 -11.84 5.68 -10.69
CA ASP A 214 -13.13 5.71 -9.98
C ASP A 214 -13.16 4.79 -8.73
N SER A 215 -12.37 3.72 -8.73
CA SER A 215 -12.24 2.89 -7.54
C SER A 215 -11.30 3.52 -6.50
N SER A 216 -11.75 3.60 -5.24
CA SER A 216 -10.99 4.25 -4.16
C SER A 216 -9.61 3.63 -3.92
N TRP A 217 -9.46 2.32 -4.17
CA TRP A 217 -8.20 1.61 -3.99
C TRP A 217 -7.19 1.95 -5.10
N ASN A 218 -7.64 2.03 -6.34
CA ASN A 218 -6.78 2.42 -7.46
C ASN A 218 -6.39 3.91 -7.38
N LEU A 219 -7.28 4.76 -6.84
CA LEU A 219 -6.97 6.16 -6.55
C LEU A 219 -5.83 6.28 -5.53
N LEU A 220 -5.86 5.50 -4.45
CA LEU A 220 -4.77 5.46 -3.46
C LEU A 220 -3.45 5.09 -4.15
N ASP A 221 -3.46 4.04 -4.96
CA ASP A 221 -2.28 3.51 -5.65
C ASP A 221 -1.67 4.50 -6.63
N THR A 222 -2.53 5.18 -7.39
CA THR A 222 -2.12 6.27 -8.31
C THR A 222 -1.54 7.45 -7.51
N THR A 223 -2.14 7.78 -6.37
CA THR A 223 -1.70 8.88 -5.50
C THR A 223 -0.31 8.63 -4.94
N CYS A 224 0.01 7.40 -4.50
CA CYS A 224 1.36 7.03 -4.07
C CYS A 224 2.40 7.29 -5.18
N VAL A 225 2.13 6.82 -6.40
CA VAL A 225 3.06 7.01 -7.53
C VAL A 225 3.25 8.50 -7.84
N VAL A 226 2.18 9.30 -7.86
CA VAL A 226 2.24 10.73 -8.16
C VAL A 226 3.02 11.50 -7.09
N LEU A 227 2.79 11.22 -5.80
CA LEU A 227 3.49 11.87 -4.70
C LEU A 227 4.98 11.51 -4.70
N TYR A 228 5.32 10.25 -4.96
CA TYR A 228 6.71 9.84 -5.12
C TYR A 228 7.40 10.59 -6.26
N VAL A 229 6.79 10.62 -7.46
CA VAL A 229 7.35 11.35 -8.61
C VAL A 229 7.51 12.84 -8.30
N THR A 230 6.52 13.44 -7.63
CA THR A 230 6.58 14.86 -7.20
C THR A 230 7.76 15.10 -6.26
N SER A 231 8.02 14.19 -5.32
CA SER A 231 9.16 14.30 -4.41
C SER A 231 10.52 14.25 -5.14
N VAL A 232 10.65 13.36 -6.13
CA VAL A 232 11.88 13.25 -6.96
C VAL A 232 12.06 14.48 -7.84
N VAL A 233 10.98 15.01 -8.41
CA VAL A 233 11.01 16.24 -9.21
C VAL A 233 11.44 17.45 -8.37
N LEU A 234 10.90 17.60 -7.15
CA LEU A 234 11.31 18.64 -6.22
C LEU A 234 12.78 18.54 -5.79
N GLU A 235 13.30 17.31 -5.71
CA GLU A 235 14.73 17.07 -5.47
C GLU A 235 15.63 17.54 -6.62
N ILE A 236 15.17 17.45 -7.85
CA ILE A 236 15.93 17.91 -9.03
C ILE A 236 16.08 19.43 -9.03
N TYR A 237 15.08 20.19 -8.55
CA TYR A 237 15.15 21.65 -8.50
C TYR A 237 16.20 22.18 -7.52
N ASN A 238 16.62 21.37 -6.55
CA ASN A 238 17.82 21.61 -5.73
C ASN A 238 17.85 22.99 -5.03
N THR A 239 16.70 23.48 -4.59
CA THR A 239 16.57 24.69 -3.74
C THR A 239 16.29 24.27 -2.31
N LYS A 240 16.77 25.01 -1.30
CA LYS A 240 16.53 24.70 0.13
C LYS A 240 15.04 24.52 0.47
N THR A 241 14.18 25.37 -0.06
CA THR A 241 12.71 25.27 0.09
C THR A 241 12.14 24.04 -0.63
N ALA A 242 12.62 23.75 -1.84
CA ALA A 242 12.19 22.59 -2.63
C ALA A 242 12.60 21.27 -1.97
N LEU A 243 13.79 21.19 -1.36
CA LEU A 243 14.23 20.00 -0.61
C LEU A 243 13.40 19.74 0.64
N ASN A 244 13.03 20.80 1.38
CA ASN A 244 12.14 20.68 2.53
C ASN A 244 10.75 20.19 2.10
N ALA A 245 10.23 20.73 0.99
CA ALA A 245 8.97 20.27 0.42
C ALA A 245 9.06 18.82 -0.07
N ALA A 246 10.12 18.43 -0.79
CA ALA A 246 10.34 17.07 -1.27
C ALA A 246 10.29 16.03 -0.13
N ARG A 247 10.87 16.38 1.03
CA ARG A 247 10.83 15.54 2.24
C ARG A 247 9.43 15.43 2.83
N ALA A 248 8.69 16.52 2.90
CA ALA A 248 7.31 16.50 3.36
C ALA A 248 6.45 15.59 2.48
N PHE A 249 6.58 15.72 1.15
CA PHE A 249 5.89 14.85 0.19
C PHE A 249 6.30 13.39 0.34
N LEU A 250 7.58 13.09 0.49
CA LEU A 250 8.06 11.72 0.69
C LEU A 250 7.60 11.13 2.03
N ALA A 251 7.55 11.92 3.10
CA ALA A 251 7.06 11.46 4.40
C ALA A 251 5.56 11.09 4.32
N ILE A 252 4.76 11.91 3.64
CA ILE A 252 3.35 11.61 3.37
C ILE A 252 3.23 10.36 2.47
N ASP A 253 4.06 10.24 1.44
CA ASP A 253 4.07 9.09 0.54
C ASP A 253 4.31 7.78 1.30
N VAL A 254 5.28 7.74 2.22
CA VAL A 254 5.56 6.57 3.07
C VAL A 254 4.31 6.15 3.86
N VAL A 255 3.55 7.10 4.41
CA VAL A 255 2.30 6.80 5.13
C VAL A 255 1.29 6.13 4.20
N LEU A 256 1.16 6.57 2.94
CA LEU A 256 0.25 5.93 1.98
C LEU A 256 0.69 4.51 1.61
N TRP A 257 2.00 4.25 1.48
CA TRP A 257 2.52 2.90 1.31
C TRP A 257 2.18 2.01 2.54
N TYR A 258 2.20 2.54 3.75
CA TYR A 258 1.71 1.79 4.92
C TYR A 258 0.20 1.54 4.89
N ILE A 259 -0.62 2.51 4.47
CA ILE A 259 -2.07 2.30 4.30
C ILE A 259 -2.33 1.20 3.26
N ARG A 260 -1.56 1.18 2.16
CA ARG A 260 -1.64 0.13 1.15
C ARG A 260 -1.30 -1.27 1.71
N LEU A 261 -0.43 -1.37 2.72
CA LEU A 261 -0.18 -2.66 3.40
C LEU A 261 -1.47 -3.26 3.98
N LEU A 262 -2.37 -2.41 4.49
CA LEU A 262 -3.65 -2.85 5.05
C LEU A 262 -4.51 -3.55 3.99
N ILE A 263 -4.43 -3.12 2.72
CA ILE A 263 -5.15 -3.75 1.61
C ILE A 263 -4.63 -5.16 1.38
N LEU A 264 -3.31 -5.38 1.46
CA LEU A 264 -2.74 -6.73 1.37
C LEU A 264 -3.20 -7.61 2.54
N LEU A 265 -3.33 -7.04 3.74
CA LEU A 265 -3.84 -7.75 4.92
C LEU A 265 -5.33 -8.14 4.80
N MET A 266 -6.09 -7.54 3.87
CA MET A 266 -7.51 -7.88 3.69
C MET A 266 -7.73 -9.33 3.25
N ILE A 267 -6.73 -10.00 2.69
CA ILE A 267 -6.85 -11.40 2.28
C ILE A 267 -6.82 -12.39 3.46
N ASP A 268 -6.34 -11.94 4.62
CA ASP A 268 -6.30 -12.79 5.79
C ASP A 268 -7.71 -13.06 6.33
N ARG A 269 -7.96 -14.31 6.75
CA ARG A 269 -9.31 -14.74 7.17
C ARG A 269 -9.78 -14.08 8.46
N VAL A 270 -8.86 -13.59 9.30
CA VAL A 270 -9.19 -12.94 10.58
C VAL A 270 -9.11 -11.43 10.44
N VAL A 271 -8.01 -10.92 9.88
CA VAL A 271 -7.76 -9.47 9.79
C VAL A 271 -8.65 -8.81 8.71
N GLY A 272 -8.97 -9.51 7.62
CA GLY A 272 -9.78 -8.94 6.54
C GLY A 272 -11.17 -8.47 6.99
N PRO A 273 -11.98 -9.31 7.65
CA PRO A 273 -13.26 -8.89 8.21
C PRO A 273 -13.13 -7.75 9.23
N MET A 274 -12.08 -7.73 10.04
CA MET A 274 -11.83 -6.64 11.00
C MET A 274 -11.58 -5.31 10.29
N LEU A 275 -10.78 -5.29 9.23
CA LEU A 275 -10.53 -4.08 8.43
C LEU A 275 -11.79 -3.58 7.73
N LEU A 276 -12.65 -4.49 7.24
CA LEU A 276 -13.95 -4.12 6.66
C LEU A 276 -14.88 -3.50 7.71
N MET A 277 -14.90 -4.03 8.93
CA MET A 277 -15.66 -3.44 10.04
C MET A 277 -15.13 -2.05 10.39
N ILE A 278 -13.81 -1.87 10.51
CA ILE A 278 -13.20 -0.56 10.77
C ILE A 278 -13.57 0.43 9.66
N LYS A 279 -13.51 0.04 8.39
CA LYS A 279 -13.90 0.90 7.26
C LYS A 279 -15.36 1.36 7.38
N ALA A 280 -16.28 0.48 7.77
CA ALA A 280 -17.68 0.85 7.98
C ALA A 280 -17.83 1.87 9.12
N MET A 281 -17.12 1.66 10.23
CA MET A 281 -17.13 2.58 11.38
C MET A 281 -16.54 3.95 11.04
N LEU A 282 -15.53 4.03 10.17
CA LEU A 282 -14.91 5.31 9.76
C LEU A 282 -15.91 6.23 9.05
N SER A 283 -16.87 5.69 8.30
CA SER A 283 -17.93 6.50 7.67
C SER A 283 -18.79 7.20 8.72
N ASP A 284 -19.11 6.50 9.80
CA ASP A 284 -19.90 7.06 10.91
C ASP A 284 -19.07 8.08 11.72
N MET A 285 -17.76 7.83 11.88
CA MET A 285 -16.84 8.75 12.57
C MET A 285 -16.73 10.11 11.87
N MET A 286 -16.90 10.21 10.55
CA MET A 286 -16.86 11.51 9.86
C MET A 286 -17.98 12.47 10.34
N THR A 287 -19.16 11.93 10.63
CA THR A 287 -20.27 12.71 11.20
C THR A 287 -19.94 13.17 12.63
N PHE A 288 -19.35 12.27 13.43
CA PHE A 288 -18.90 12.59 14.79
C PHE A 288 -17.84 13.71 14.78
N PHE A 289 -16.82 13.60 13.91
CA PHE A 289 -15.77 14.63 13.81
C PHE A 289 -16.30 15.98 13.34
N SER A 290 -17.36 16.00 12.52
CA SER A 290 -18.00 17.25 12.11
C SER A 290 -18.63 17.99 13.29
N ILE A 291 -19.34 17.27 14.17
CA ILE A 291 -19.92 17.84 15.40
C ILE A 291 -18.81 18.23 16.38
N PHE A 292 -17.83 17.36 16.57
CA PHE A 292 -16.68 17.61 17.43
C PHE A 292 -15.91 18.87 17.00
N PHE A 293 -15.66 19.05 15.69
CA PHE A 293 -15.01 20.23 15.14
C PHE A 293 -15.74 21.54 15.51
N VAL A 294 -17.08 21.57 15.45
CA VAL A 294 -17.87 22.74 15.83
C VAL A 294 -17.67 23.09 17.32
N PHE A 295 -17.76 22.10 18.21
CA PHE A 295 -17.56 22.32 19.64
C PHE A 295 -16.13 22.74 19.97
N THR A 296 -15.14 22.07 19.41
CA THR A 296 -13.71 22.40 19.62
C THR A 296 -13.38 23.80 19.11
N THR A 297 -13.94 24.21 17.97
CA THR A 297 -13.75 25.57 17.44
C THR A 297 -14.37 26.61 18.36
N ALA A 298 -15.61 26.39 18.82
CA ALA A 298 -16.28 27.31 19.74
C ALA A 298 -15.51 27.48 21.06
N TYR A 299 -15.04 26.36 21.62
CA TYR A 299 -14.18 26.37 22.80
C TYR A 299 -12.87 27.10 22.55
N GLY A 300 -12.17 26.81 21.45
CA GLY A 300 -10.91 27.46 21.11
C GLY A 300 -11.04 28.97 20.98
N VAL A 301 -12.10 29.46 20.33
CA VAL A 301 -12.37 30.89 20.18
C VAL A 301 -12.65 31.53 21.54
N ALA A 302 -13.48 30.90 22.38
CA ALA A 302 -13.79 31.41 23.71
C ALA A 302 -12.55 31.48 24.61
N SER A 303 -11.76 30.40 24.68
CA SER A 303 -10.55 30.34 25.49
C SER A 303 -9.50 31.36 25.03
N PHE A 304 -9.27 31.48 23.72
CA PHE A 304 -8.32 32.46 23.20
C PHE A 304 -8.76 33.90 23.48
N SER A 305 -10.06 34.20 23.32
CA SER A 305 -10.62 35.53 23.59
C SER A 305 -10.52 35.93 25.08
N LEU A 306 -10.65 34.97 25.99
CA LEU A 306 -10.56 35.23 27.44
C LEU A 306 -9.12 35.34 27.92
N LEU A 307 -8.21 34.53 27.39
CA LEU A 307 -6.82 34.44 27.87
C LEU A 307 -5.87 35.47 27.25
N LYS A 308 -5.94 35.70 25.92
CA LYS A 308 -4.92 36.47 25.19
C LYS A 308 -5.27 37.92 24.87
N GLY A 309 -6.47 38.40 25.26
CA GLY A 309 -6.91 39.78 25.02
C GLY A 309 -6.95 40.16 23.52
N GLY A 310 -7.46 41.36 23.21
CA GLY A 310 -7.60 41.82 21.83
C GLY A 310 -6.25 42.02 21.13
N GLN A 311 -5.96 41.20 20.11
CA GLN A 311 -4.82 41.39 19.22
C GLN A 311 -5.16 42.47 18.16
N PRO A 312 -4.25 43.43 17.88
CA PRO A 312 -4.56 44.57 17.02
C PRO A 312 -4.59 44.26 15.51
N GLU A 313 -4.05 43.11 15.08
CA GLU A 313 -3.95 42.74 13.66
C GLU A 313 -4.46 41.32 13.39
N PHE A 314 -5.11 41.12 12.23
CA PHE A 314 -5.51 39.80 11.75
C PHE A 314 -4.28 39.06 11.22
N ASP A 315 -3.83 38.05 11.97
CA ASP A 315 -2.78 37.13 11.54
C ASP A 315 -3.34 35.70 11.44
N LEU A 316 -3.09 35.03 10.31
CA LEU A 316 -3.41 33.62 10.08
C LEU A 316 -2.78 32.70 11.15
N SER A 317 -1.67 33.13 11.77
CA SER A 317 -1.06 32.40 12.88
C SER A 317 -1.99 32.27 14.10
N ILE A 318 -2.92 33.21 14.30
CA ILE A 318 -3.88 33.19 15.41
C ILE A 318 -4.87 32.04 15.24
N ILE A 319 -5.39 31.84 14.03
CA ILE A 319 -6.30 30.73 13.71
C ILE A 319 -5.62 29.39 14.03
N ARG A 320 -4.35 29.23 13.60
CA ARG A 320 -3.56 28.03 13.92
C ARG A 320 -3.41 27.82 15.42
N LYS A 321 -3.13 28.88 16.20
CA LYS A 321 -2.99 28.80 17.67
C LYS A 321 -4.30 28.40 18.35
N ILE A 322 -5.44 28.96 17.91
CA ILE A 322 -6.77 28.65 18.43
C ILE A 322 -7.08 27.16 18.27
N PHE A 323 -6.93 26.62 17.06
CA PHE A 323 -7.19 25.21 16.80
C PHE A 323 -6.21 24.29 17.50
N HIS A 324 -4.93 24.64 17.51
CA HIS A 324 -3.89 23.83 18.16
C HIS A 324 -4.14 23.70 19.66
N SER A 325 -4.34 24.81 20.37
CA SER A 325 -4.63 24.81 21.81
C SER A 325 -5.92 24.02 22.11
N ALA A 326 -7.01 24.29 21.40
CA ALA A 326 -8.28 23.59 21.59
C ALA A 326 -8.18 22.08 21.34
N TYR A 327 -7.38 21.66 20.36
CA TYR A 327 -7.14 20.25 20.06
C TYR A 327 -6.38 19.55 21.19
N TRP A 328 -5.25 20.09 21.64
CA TRP A 328 -4.43 19.48 22.72
C TRP A 328 -5.16 19.42 24.05
N HIS A 329 -5.99 20.42 24.36
CA HIS A 329 -6.84 20.40 25.55
C HIS A 329 -7.81 19.22 25.60
N VAL A 330 -8.33 18.77 24.45
CA VAL A 330 -9.19 17.57 24.41
C VAL A 330 -8.41 16.31 24.81
N PHE A 331 -7.10 16.26 24.51
CA PHE A 331 -6.21 15.18 24.93
C PHE A 331 -5.66 15.35 26.35
N GLY A 332 -6.04 16.43 27.06
CA GLY A 332 -5.59 16.72 28.42
C GLY A 332 -4.24 17.41 28.52
N GLU A 333 -3.63 17.82 27.40
CA GLU A 333 -2.42 18.62 27.39
C GLU A 333 -2.78 20.11 27.49
N ILE A 334 -2.60 20.69 28.68
CA ILE A 334 -2.90 22.10 28.99
C ILE A 334 -1.59 22.87 29.13
N ASN A 335 -1.00 23.27 28.00
CA ASN A 335 0.28 23.99 27.97
C ASN A 335 0.13 25.51 28.18
N ASP A 336 -1.10 26.00 28.32
CA ASP A 336 -1.40 27.43 28.46
C ASP A 336 -0.94 28.02 29.82
N MET A 337 -0.66 27.19 30.82
CA MET A 337 -0.24 27.64 32.17
C MET A 337 1.25 28.02 32.27
N ASP A 338 2.08 27.60 31.31
CA ASP A 338 3.51 27.92 31.26
C ASP A 338 3.83 29.12 30.35
N GLU A 339 2.89 29.54 29.48
CA GLU A 339 3.04 30.71 28.60
C GLU A 339 2.69 32.07 29.27
N VAL A 340 2.20 32.06 30.52
CA VAL A 340 1.78 33.28 31.27
C VAL A 340 2.86 33.78 32.24
N LYS A 341 4.05 33.17 32.25
CA LYS A 341 5.24 33.68 32.94
C LYS A 341 6.17 34.34 31.95
#